data_AF-A0A815MJ03-F1
#
_entry.id   AF-A0A815MJ03-F1
#
_cell.length_a   1.000
_cell.length_b   1.000
_cell.length_c   1.000
_cell.angle_alpha   90.00
_cell.angle_beta   90.00
_cell.angle_gamma   90.00
#
_symmetry.space_group_name_H-M   'P 1'
#
loop_
_entity.id
_entity.type
_entity.pdbx_description
1 polymer ?
#
loop_
_entity_poly.entity_id
_entity_poly.type
_entity_poly.pdbx_seq_one_letter_code
_entity_poly.pdbx_strand_id
1 'polypeptide(L)'
;MDKDEPWHRFSAPALFTQALLQYTSVPLTPTAIKYWWRGQATAYILRLNTNSLAKIRQLRRDSSLHHGFTIGKNSNGLENVAVPFPLPAHSFSMHVRHGDKSSEMRLIPFREYVEEAEWFAKQNPNSFHKSAFLSSEDPSVFEEAKNITSVTFDYGLTSPNENWVWYMSKIKRMNSGPIQQLNAFGSRHETTISWLLQLFISLECDGYVGTLNSNWNRLIDELRCVWVDKCMHPYLEVGDVVDWSNYHW
;
A
#
# COMPACT_ATOMS: atom_id res chain seq x y z
N MET A 1 -14.74 -20.93 -36.35
CA MET A 1 -14.11 -19.94 -35.45
C MET A 1 -15.03 -19.81 -34.26
N ASP A 2 -14.84 -20.70 -33.28
CA ASP A 2 -15.66 -20.71 -32.07
C ASP A 2 -15.39 -19.46 -31.23
N LYS A 3 -16.49 -18.89 -30.73
CA LYS A 3 -16.53 -17.65 -29.94
C LYS A 3 -16.71 -17.88 -28.43
N ASP A 4 -16.55 -19.11 -27.95
CA ASP A 4 -17.00 -19.51 -26.60
C ASP A 4 -15.93 -20.12 -25.70
N GLU A 5 -14.70 -19.62 -25.75
CA GLU A 5 -13.63 -20.12 -24.89
C GLU A 5 -13.04 -19.00 -23.99
N PRO A 6 -13.45 -18.90 -22.70
CA PRO A 6 -13.07 -17.82 -21.79
C PRO A 6 -11.71 -18.07 -21.10
N TRP A 7 -10.76 -18.73 -21.76
CA TRP A 7 -9.54 -19.26 -21.10
C TRP A 7 -8.66 -18.21 -20.42
N HIS A 8 -8.64 -16.97 -20.92
CA HIS A 8 -7.75 -15.94 -20.42
C HIS A 8 -8.29 -15.16 -19.24
N ARG A 9 -9.60 -15.18 -19.02
CA ARG A 9 -10.16 -14.58 -17.82
C ARG A 9 -9.70 -15.49 -16.67
N PHE A 10 -10.15 -16.75 -16.63
CA PHE A 10 -10.16 -17.59 -15.41
C PHE A 10 -8.82 -18.23 -15.00
N SER A 11 -7.79 -18.23 -15.86
CA SER A 11 -6.59 -19.02 -15.60
C SER A 11 -5.28 -18.34 -16.04
N ALA A 12 -4.18 -18.67 -15.38
CA ALA A 12 -2.84 -18.29 -15.82
C ALA A 12 -2.44 -19.11 -17.07
N PRO A 13 -1.73 -18.51 -18.05
CA PRO A 13 -1.32 -19.24 -19.24
C PRO A 13 -0.47 -20.47 -18.89
N ALA A 14 -0.74 -21.60 -19.55
CA ALA A 14 -0.16 -22.90 -19.22
C ALA A 14 1.37 -22.88 -19.15
N LEU A 15 2.03 -22.15 -20.05
CA LEU A 15 3.48 -22.00 -20.06
C LEU A 15 4.02 -21.40 -18.74
N PHE A 16 3.39 -20.34 -18.25
CA PHE A 16 3.81 -19.68 -17.00
C PHE A 16 3.46 -20.52 -15.78
N THR A 17 2.32 -21.21 -15.82
CA THR A 17 1.95 -22.18 -14.79
C THR A 17 2.99 -23.31 -14.67
N GLN A 18 3.38 -23.91 -15.80
CA GLN A 18 4.42 -24.95 -15.83
C GLN A 18 5.77 -24.41 -15.34
N ALA A 19 6.15 -23.20 -15.77
CA ALA A 19 7.37 -22.56 -15.31
C ALA A 19 7.37 -22.35 -13.79
N LEU A 20 6.28 -21.83 -13.20
CA LEU A 20 6.16 -21.66 -11.75
C LEU A 20 6.31 -23.00 -11.02
N LEU A 21 5.57 -24.02 -11.48
CA LEU A 21 5.55 -25.33 -10.82
C LEU A 21 6.90 -26.06 -10.87
N GLN A 22 7.82 -25.69 -11.77
CA GLN A 22 9.20 -26.21 -11.75
C GLN A 22 10.00 -25.73 -10.52
N TYR A 23 9.63 -24.59 -9.94
CA TYR A 23 10.33 -23.97 -8.82
C TYR A 23 9.60 -24.15 -7.48
N THR A 24 8.42 -24.79 -7.47
CA THR A 24 7.64 -25.00 -6.24
C THR A 24 7.52 -26.48 -5.93
N SER A 25 7.92 -26.88 -4.72
CA SER A 25 7.72 -28.24 -4.21
C SER A 25 6.34 -28.47 -3.59
N VAL A 26 5.55 -27.41 -3.39
CA VAL A 26 4.23 -27.45 -2.76
C VAL A 26 3.13 -27.37 -3.84
N PRO A 27 2.07 -28.18 -3.77
CA PRO A 27 0.92 -28.05 -4.65
C PRO A 27 0.26 -26.67 -4.48
N LEU A 28 0.20 -25.90 -5.56
CA LEU A 28 -0.46 -24.60 -5.58
C LEU A 28 -1.90 -24.71 -6.05
N THR A 29 -2.80 -23.95 -5.41
CA THR A 29 -4.18 -23.81 -5.89
C THR A 29 -4.22 -22.96 -7.17
N PRO A 30 -5.24 -23.13 -8.04
CA PRO A 30 -5.39 -22.28 -9.23
C PRO A 30 -5.42 -20.79 -8.92
N THR A 31 -6.02 -20.40 -7.79
CA THR A 31 -6.07 -19.01 -7.32
C THR A 31 -4.69 -18.47 -6.97
N ALA A 32 -3.84 -19.26 -6.29
CA ALA A 32 -2.47 -18.85 -5.97
C ALA A 32 -1.62 -18.66 -7.24
N ILE A 33 -1.74 -19.57 -8.20
CA ILE A 33 -1.04 -19.47 -9.50
C ILE A 33 -1.50 -18.21 -10.25
N LYS A 34 -2.81 -17.93 -10.24
CA LYS A 34 -3.39 -16.73 -10.86
C LYS A 34 -2.90 -15.46 -10.17
N TYR A 35 -2.86 -15.43 -8.84
CA TYR A 35 -2.35 -14.31 -8.06
C TYR A 35 -0.89 -14.00 -8.43
N TRP A 36 -0.03 -15.01 -8.44
CA TRP A 36 1.37 -14.86 -8.88
C TRP A 36 1.48 -14.36 -10.33
N TRP A 37 0.71 -14.95 -11.25
CA TRP A 37 0.75 -14.57 -12.67
C TRP A 37 0.34 -13.10 -12.89
N ARG A 38 -0.70 -12.64 -12.17
CA ARG A 38 -1.10 -11.22 -12.22
C ARG A 38 0.04 -10.30 -11.81
N GLY A 39 0.75 -10.63 -10.72
CA GLY A 39 1.92 -9.87 -10.31
C GLY A 39 2.97 -9.73 -11.42
N GLN A 40 3.30 -10.83 -12.10
CA GLN A 40 4.25 -10.83 -13.22
C GLN A 40 3.76 -9.95 -14.39
N ALA A 41 2.49 -10.08 -14.77
CA ALA A 41 1.91 -9.30 -15.86
C ALA A 41 1.85 -7.80 -15.55
N THR A 42 1.41 -7.44 -14.34
CA THR A 42 1.38 -6.06 -13.84
C THR A 42 2.77 -5.45 -13.84
N ALA A 43 3.76 -6.17 -13.30
CA ALA A 43 5.16 -5.71 -13.25
C ALA A 43 5.75 -5.48 -14.65
N TYR A 44 5.40 -6.32 -15.63
CA TYR A 44 5.86 -6.17 -17.01
C TYR A 44 5.26 -4.93 -17.69
N ILE A 45 3.96 -4.68 -17.49
CA ILE A 45 3.24 -3.53 -18.06
C ILE A 45 3.73 -2.21 -17.45
N LEU A 46 4.01 -2.19 -16.14
CA LEU A 46 4.39 -0.98 -15.43
C LEU A 46 5.88 -0.60 -15.52
N ARG A 47 6.65 -1.23 -16.42
CA ARG A 47 8.04 -0.83 -16.65
C ARG A 47 8.10 0.62 -17.15
N LEU A 48 8.55 1.50 -16.26
CA LEU A 48 8.62 2.93 -16.53
C LEU A 48 9.81 3.26 -17.43
N ASN A 49 9.62 4.25 -18.30
CA ASN A 49 10.72 4.80 -19.08
C ASN A 49 11.70 5.60 -18.18
N THR A 50 12.91 5.83 -18.70
CA THR A 50 14.00 6.50 -17.97
C THR A 50 13.62 7.88 -17.44
N ASN A 51 12.83 8.66 -18.20
CA ASN A 51 12.44 10.01 -17.81
C ASN A 51 11.49 9.99 -16.61
N SER A 52 10.49 9.10 -16.64
CA SER A 52 9.56 8.92 -15.51
C SER A 52 10.29 8.46 -14.25
N LEU A 53 11.21 7.49 -14.38
CA LEU A 53 12.03 7.01 -13.25
C LEU A 53 12.93 8.11 -12.68
N ALA A 54 13.59 8.88 -13.54
CA ALA A 54 14.42 10.00 -13.12
C ALA A 54 13.60 11.05 -12.37
N LYS A 55 12.37 11.33 -12.85
CA LYS A 55 11.48 12.28 -12.19
C LYS A 55 11.00 11.78 -10.82
N ILE A 56 10.60 10.52 -10.71
CA ILE A 56 10.19 9.92 -9.43
C ILE A 56 11.35 9.95 -8.43
N ARG A 57 12.57 9.59 -8.87
CA ARG A 57 13.77 9.66 -8.03
C ARG A 57 14.08 11.09 -7.57
N GLN A 58 13.93 12.08 -8.45
CA GLN A 58 14.09 13.48 -8.09
C GLN A 58 13.10 13.88 -7.00
N LEU A 59 11.81 13.58 -7.19
CA LEU A 59 10.76 13.93 -6.23
C LEU A 59 10.95 13.22 -4.90
N ARG A 60 11.35 11.94 -4.91
CA ARG A 60 11.60 11.17 -3.69
C ARG A 60 12.72 11.74 -2.81
N ARG A 61 13.70 12.39 -3.43
CA ARG A 61 14.85 13.01 -2.75
C ARG A 61 14.59 14.46 -2.35
N ASP A 62 13.46 15.04 -2.77
CA ASP A 62 13.07 16.38 -2.37
C ASP A 62 12.44 16.33 -0.98
N SER A 63 13.22 16.61 0.06
CA SER A 63 12.75 16.60 1.44
C SER A 63 11.63 17.61 1.70
N SER A 64 11.46 18.65 0.86
CA SER A 64 10.35 19.61 1.00
C SER A 64 8.99 19.01 0.61
N LEU A 65 8.98 17.89 -0.13
CA LEU A 65 7.76 17.18 -0.49
C LEU A 65 7.34 16.15 0.55
N HIS A 66 8.20 15.80 1.50
CA HIS A 66 7.96 14.71 2.45
C HIS A 66 7.90 15.24 3.86
N HIS A 67 6.85 14.87 4.58
CA HIS A 67 6.59 15.36 5.93
C HIS A 67 6.41 14.15 6.84
N GLY A 68 7.05 14.20 8.00
CA GLY A 68 6.92 13.18 9.03
C GLY A 68 6.47 13.82 10.33
N PHE A 69 5.67 13.11 11.12
CA PHE A 69 5.32 13.55 12.47
C PHE A 69 5.12 12.39 13.43
N THR A 70 5.28 12.67 14.71
CA THR A 70 4.92 11.81 15.84
C THR A 70 4.24 12.67 16.89
N ILE A 71 3.46 12.07 17.78
CA ILE A 71 3.01 12.77 18.99
C ILE A 71 4.12 12.64 20.04
N GLY A 72 4.52 13.76 20.63
CA GLY A 72 5.60 13.81 21.60
C GLY A 72 5.26 13.04 22.88
N LYS A 73 6.27 12.42 23.50
CA LYS A 73 6.09 11.72 24.79
C LYS A 73 5.78 12.68 25.95
N ASN A 74 6.31 13.91 25.88
CA ASN A 74 6.29 14.90 26.96
C ASN A 74 5.46 16.15 26.64
N SER A 75 5.23 16.41 25.35
CA SER A 75 4.31 17.42 24.87
C SER A 75 3.16 16.68 24.22
N ASN A 76 1.92 16.89 24.69
CA ASN A 76 0.70 16.40 24.04
C ASN A 76 0.48 17.04 22.64
N GLY A 77 1.54 17.40 21.93
CA GLY A 77 1.56 18.07 20.64
C GLY A 77 2.36 17.29 19.61
N LEU A 78 2.15 17.66 18.35
CA LEU A 78 2.84 17.10 17.20
C LEU A 78 4.30 17.55 17.14
N GLU A 79 5.19 16.58 16.99
CA GLU A 79 6.61 16.80 16.71
C GLU A 79 6.90 16.42 15.26
N ASN A 80 7.57 17.31 14.53
CA ASN A 80 8.02 17.02 13.17
C ASN A 80 9.19 16.04 13.19
N VAL A 81 9.16 15.05 12.30
CA VAL A 81 10.22 14.06 12.12
C VAL A 81 10.70 14.12 10.68
N ALA A 82 12.01 14.02 10.47
CA ALA A 82 12.57 13.92 9.13
C ALA A 82 12.08 12.64 8.43
N VAL A 83 11.77 12.72 7.13
CA VAL A 83 11.43 11.55 6.32
C VAL A 83 12.72 11.03 5.66
N PRO A 84 13.30 9.91 6.12
CA PRO A 84 14.55 9.41 5.55
C PRO A 84 14.32 8.83 4.16
N PHE A 85 15.41 8.61 3.42
CA PHE A 85 15.42 7.82 2.19
C PHE A 85 16.58 6.81 2.23
N PRO A 86 16.29 5.49 2.19
CA PRO A 86 14.96 4.87 2.19
C PRO A 86 14.20 5.13 3.51
N LEU A 87 12.91 4.78 3.54
CA LEU A 87 12.18 4.70 4.81
C LEU A 87 12.86 3.72 5.79
N PRO A 88 12.65 3.87 7.11
CA PRO A 88 13.23 2.95 8.09
C PRO A 88 12.77 1.51 7.81
N ALA A 89 13.68 0.56 8.01
CA ALA A 89 13.31 -0.85 7.98
C ALA A 89 12.15 -1.12 8.95
N HIS A 90 11.32 -2.09 8.60
CA HIS A 90 10.16 -2.51 9.39
C HIS A 90 9.03 -1.48 9.49
N SER A 91 9.01 -0.47 8.61
CA SER A 91 7.88 0.44 8.48
C SER A 91 6.73 -0.21 7.70
N PHE A 92 5.50 0.21 8.01
CA PHE A 92 4.32 -0.16 7.25
C PHE A 92 4.11 0.78 6.06
N SER A 93 3.65 0.26 4.93
CA SER A 93 2.94 1.02 3.90
C SER A 93 1.46 0.88 4.20
N MET A 94 0.79 1.99 4.45
CA MET A 94 -0.63 2.04 4.75
C MET A 94 -1.35 2.86 3.68
N HIS A 95 -2.14 2.19 2.84
CA HIS A 95 -2.93 2.87 1.81
C HIS A 95 -4.43 2.75 2.09
N VAL A 96 -5.02 3.89 2.42
CA VAL A 96 -6.42 4.03 2.79
C VAL A 96 -7.20 4.54 1.58
N ARG A 97 -8.22 3.78 1.15
CA ARG A 97 -9.08 4.12 0.00
C ARG A 97 -10.44 4.64 0.51
N HIS A 98 -10.63 5.95 0.52
CA HIS A 98 -11.82 6.67 1.07
C HIS A 98 -12.56 7.59 0.09
N GLY A 99 -12.15 7.61 -1.17
CA GLY A 99 -12.71 8.41 -2.26
C GLY A 99 -14.19 8.09 -2.58
N ASP A 100 -14.64 8.53 -3.76
CA ASP A 100 -15.98 8.36 -4.37
C ASP A 100 -16.51 6.91 -4.54
N LYS A 101 -15.84 5.92 -3.95
CA LYS A 101 -16.11 4.49 -4.06
C LYS A 101 -17.01 3.92 -2.96
N SER A 102 -17.73 4.76 -2.22
CA SER A 102 -18.80 4.27 -1.32
C SER A 102 -19.89 3.49 -2.07
N SER A 103 -19.99 3.65 -3.40
CA SER A 103 -20.83 2.84 -4.29
C SER A 103 -20.23 1.49 -4.70
N GLU A 104 -18.91 1.31 -4.58
CA GLU A 104 -18.19 0.09 -4.97
C GLU A 104 -17.80 -0.80 -3.78
N MET A 105 -17.57 -0.20 -2.61
CA MET A 105 -17.19 -0.94 -1.40
C MET A 105 -17.53 -0.19 -0.11
N ARG A 106 -17.60 -0.92 0.99
CA ARG A 106 -17.64 -0.32 2.34
C ARG A 106 -16.36 0.49 2.54
N LEU A 107 -16.51 1.76 2.91
CA LEU A 107 -15.37 2.57 3.35
C LEU A 107 -14.98 2.11 4.76
N ILE A 108 -13.81 1.51 4.87
CA ILE A 108 -13.25 1.00 6.13
C ILE A 108 -12.62 2.18 6.88
N PRO A 109 -13.06 2.55 8.09
CA PRO A 109 -12.47 3.63 8.88
C PRO A 109 -10.94 3.53 8.98
N PHE A 110 -10.24 4.68 8.93
CA PHE A 110 -8.77 4.69 9.00
C PHE A 110 -8.25 4.03 10.28
N ARG A 111 -8.94 4.26 11.40
CA ARG A 111 -8.67 3.60 12.68
C ARG A 111 -8.50 2.08 12.58
N GLU A 112 -9.30 1.38 11.78
CA GLU A 112 -9.21 -0.08 11.63
C GLU A 112 -7.86 -0.50 10.99
N TYR A 113 -7.32 0.31 10.07
CA TYR A 113 -5.98 0.08 9.51
C TYR A 113 -4.88 0.22 10.57
N VAL A 114 -5.02 1.22 11.44
CA VAL A 114 -4.07 1.43 12.54
C VAL A 114 -4.16 0.29 13.54
N GLU A 115 -5.37 -0.17 13.88
CA GLU A 115 -5.59 -1.26 14.84
C GLU A 115 -4.93 -2.56 14.37
N GLU A 116 -5.13 -2.95 13.10
CA GLU A 116 -4.48 -4.15 12.54
C GLU A 116 -2.95 -4.05 12.54
N ALA A 117 -2.41 -2.90 12.11
CA ALA A 117 -0.97 -2.68 12.09
C ALA A 117 -0.36 -2.67 13.50
N GLU A 118 -1.05 -2.07 14.46
CA GLU A 118 -0.60 -1.99 15.85
C GLU A 118 -0.66 -3.36 16.53
N TRP A 119 -1.72 -4.14 16.30
CA TRP A 119 -1.81 -5.52 16.77
C TRP A 119 -0.69 -6.38 16.22
N PHE A 120 -0.42 -6.28 14.93
CA PHE A 120 0.67 -7.03 14.31
C PHE A 120 2.04 -6.64 14.87
N ALA A 121 2.31 -5.33 15.02
CA ALA A 121 3.56 -4.85 15.64
C ALA A 121 3.70 -5.30 17.10
N LYS A 122 2.60 -5.36 17.85
CA LYS A 122 2.56 -5.85 19.24
C LYS A 122 2.92 -7.34 19.33
N GLN A 123 2.44 -8.14 18.39
CA GLN A 123 2.72 -9.58 18.32
C GLN A 123 4.13 -9.88 17.76
N ASN A 124 4.72 -8.96 17.01
CA ASN A 124 6.02 -9.11 16.35
C ASN A 124 7.01 -8.00 16.75
N PRO A 125 7.30 -7.81 18.05
CA PRO A 125 7.99 -6.63 18.54
C PRO A 125 9.46 -6.56 18.11
N ASN A 126 10.10 -7.68 17.76
CA ASN A 126 11.47 -7.66 17.23
C ASN A 126 11.54 -7.39 15.72
N SER A 127 10.39 -7.37 15.05
CA SER A 127 10.32 -7.32 13.58
C SER A 127 9.59 -6.10 13.05
N PHE A 128 8.71 -5.45 13.83
CA PHE A 128 7.90 -4.31 13.38
C PHE A 128 7.78 -3.20 14.42
N HIS A 129 7.84 -1.96 13.94
CA HIS A 129 7.69 -0.74 14.73
C HIS A 129 6.45 0.02 14.30
N LYS A 130 5.85 0.82 15.19
CA LYS A 130 4.73 1.72 14.87
C LYS A 130 5.23 2.90 14.03
N SER A 131 5.56 2.64 12.78
CA SER A 131 5.95 3.64 11.80
C SER A 131 5.31 3.29 10.47
N ALA A 132 4.70 4.27 9.80
CA ALA A 132 3.98 4.01 8.57
C ALA A 132 4.14 5.14 7.56
N PHE A 133 4.35 4.77 6.30
CA PHE A 133 4.04 5.64 5.17
C PHE A 133 2.55 5.59 4.87
N LEU A 134 1.88 6.72 5.06
CA LEU A 134 0.45 6.88 4.87
C LEU A 134 0.17 7.50 3.49
N SER A 135 -0.66 6.81 2.70
CA SER A 135 -1.14 7.30 1.42
C SER A 135 -2.67 7.17 1.31
N SER A 136 -3.33 8.20 0.80
CA SER A 136 -4.79 8.25 0.61
C SER A 136 -5.15 9.40 -0.31
N GLU A 137 -6.22 9.28 -1.10
CA GLU A 137 -6.81 10.40 -1.84
C GLU A 137 -7.59 11.36 -0.95
N ASP A 138 -7.99 10.92 0.25
CA ASP A 138 -8.79 11.68 1.19
C ASP A 138 -7.90 12.46 2.19
N PRO A 139 -7.93 13.81 2.20
CA PRO A 139 -7.22 14.62 3.18
C PRO A 139 -7.60 14.31 4.65
N SER A 140 -8.82 13.87 4.92
CA SER A 140 -9.32 13.63 6.29
C SER A 140 -8.52 12.56 7.03
N VAL A 141 -8.04 11.54 6.31
CA VAL A 141 -7.17 10.47 6.82
C VAL A 141 -5.89 11.03 7.45
N PHE A 142 -5.32 12.08 6.85
CA PHE A 142 -4.09 12.71 7.35
C PHE A 142 -4.35 13.58 8.59
N GLU A 143 -5.54 14.20 8.67
CA GLU A 143 -5.96 14.94 9.86
C GLU A 143 -6.28 13.98 11.02
N GLU A 144 -6.85 12.81 10.74
CA GLU A 144 -7.07 11.77 11.75
C GLU A 144 -5.74 11.21 12.29
N ALA A 145 -4.76 10.95 11.42
CA ALA A 145 -3.44 10.44 11.81
C ALA A 145 -2.71 11.33 12.82
N LYS A 146 -2.91 12.66 12.75
CA LYS A 146 -2.35 13.62 13.71
C LYS A 146 -2.85 13.43 15.14
N ASN A 147 -3.98 12.75 15.32
CA ASN A 147 -4.61 12.54 16.63
C ASN A 147 -4.41 11.11 17.16
N ILE A 148 -3.72 10.24 16.41
CA ILE A 148 -3.51 8.84 16.78
C ILE A 148 -2.11 8.67 17.40
N THR A 149 -2.08 8.45 18.71
CA THR A 149 -0.87 8.03 19.46
C THR A 149 -0.72 6.51 19.43
N SER A 150 -1.78 5.81 19.85
CA SER A 150 -1.92 4.36 19.95
C SER A 150 -3.41 4.05 19.95
N VAL A 151 -3.82 2.90 19.42
CA VAL A 151 -5.23 2.48 19.37
C VAL A 151 -5.53 1.26 20.24
N THR A 152 -4.52 0.50 20.63
CA THR A 152 -4.63 -0.63 21.56
C THR A 152 -4.48 -0.15 23.00
N PHE A 153 -5.55 -0.25 23.77
CA PHE A 153 -5.56 0.10 25.18
C PHE A 153 -5.19 -1.11 26.05
N ASP A 154 -4.40 -0.84 27.09
CA ASP A 154 -4.50 -1.51 28.41
C ASP A 154 -3.82 -2.87 28.66
N TYR A 155 -3.06 -3.42 27.71
CA TYR A 155 -2.28 -4.65 27.97
C TYR A 155 -0.85 -4.51 27.48
N GLY A 156 0.03 -3.96 28.32
CA GLY A 156 1.50 -4.00 28.20
C GLY A 156 2.07 -3.68 26.81
N LEU A 157 2.77 -2.55 26.68
CA LEU A 157 3.44 -2.16 25.44
C LEU A 157 4.59 -3.13 25.14
N THR A 158 4.32 -4.24 24.45
CA THR A 158 5.38 -5.06 23.85
C THR A 158 5.89 -4.42 22.56
N SER A 159 5.13 -3.49 21.96
CA SER A 159 5.56 -2.72 20.79
C SER A 159 6.84 -1.92 21.10
N PRO A 160 7.80 -1.83 20.15
CA PRO A 160 9.10 -1.19 20.41
C PRO A 160 9.03 0.31 20.65
N ASN A 161 8.00 0.97 20.12
CA ASN A 161 7.74 2.39 20.31
C ASN A 161 6.30 2.62 20.75
N GLU A 162 6.13 3.59 21.65
CA GLU A 162 4.84 3.97 22.25
C GLU A 162 3.90 4.58 21.20
N ASN A 163 4.40 5.57 20.46
CA ASN A 163 3.62 6.38 19.53
C ASN A 163 3.92 6.04 18.08
N TRP A 164 2.92 6.21 17.22
CA TRP A 164 3.07 6.14 15.77
C TRP A 164 3.95 7.25 15.21
N VAL A 165 4.84 6.88 14.30
CA VAL A 165 5.55 7.81 13.41
C VAL A 165 4.92 7.73 12.02
N TRP A 166 4.34 8.84 11.57
CA TRP A 166 3.65 8.93 10.29
C TRP A 166 4.53 9.63 9.26
N TYR A 167 4.73 8.99 8.11
CA TYR A 167 5.39 9.56 6.93
C TYR A 167 4.38 9.80 5.83
N MET A 168 4.46 10.94 5.15
CA MET A 168 3.56 11.27 4.05
C MET A 168 4.24 12.18 3.02
N SER A 169 3.67 12.20 1.82
CA SER A 169 4.06 13.16 0.79
C SER A 169 2.99 14.23 0.60
N LYS A 170 3.43 15.45 0.37
CA LYS A 170 2.60 16.60 0.01
C LYS A 170 2.30 16.55 -1.50
N ILE A 171 1.36 15.68 -1.86
CA ILE A 171 0.75 15.68 -3.19
C ILE A 171 -0.62 16.35 -3.11
N LYS A 172 -1.16 16.81 -4.24
CA LYS A 172 -2.55 17.25 -4.29
C LYS A 172 -3.44 16.04 -3.96
N ARG A 173 -4.47 16.24 -3.15
CA ARG A 173 -5.40 15.19 -2.72
C ARG A 173 -6.80 15.76 -2.78
N MET A 174 -7.74 14.95 -3.26
CA MET A 174 -9.15 15.28 -3.28
C MET A 174 -9.95 14.01 -3.15
N ASN A 175 -10.90 14.01 -2.21
CA ASN A 175 -11.92 13.00 -2.10
C ASN A 175 -12.96 13.21 -3.23
N SER A 176 -12.58 12.83 -4.44
CA SER A 176 -13.40 12.96 -5.65
C SER A 176 -13.05 11.88 -6.65
N GLY A 177 -13.89 11.72 -7.67
CA GLY A 177 -13.64 10.75 -8.73
C GLY A 177 -12.45 11.09 -9.62
N PRO A 178 -11.98 10.14 -10.45
CA PRO A 178 -10.75 10.27 -11.22
C PRO A 178 -10.70 11.49 -12.14
N ILE A 179 -11.83 11.83 -12.78
CA ILE A 179 -11.92 12.97 -13.71
C ILE A 179 -11.75 14.30 -12.96
N GLN A 180 -12.39 14.43 -11.79
CA GLN A 180 -12.29 15.64 -10.98
C GLN A 180 -10.89 15.81 -10.42
N GLN A 181 -10.25 14.72 -9.97
CA GLN A 181 -8.84 14.73 -9.57
C GLN A 181 -7.94 15.21 -10.71
N LEU A 182 -8.09 14.65 -11.91
CA LEU A 182 -7.32 15.07 -13.08
C LEU A 182 -7.47 16.56 -13.38
N ASN A 183 -8.70 17.09 -13.29
CA ASN A 183 -8.97 18.50 -13.54
C ASN A 183 -8.30 19.42 -12.51
N ALA A 184 -8.26 19.05 -11.22
CA ALA A 184 -7.62 19.88 -10.20
C ALA A 184 -6.09 19.76 -10.15
N PHE A 185 -5.55 18.61 -10.54
CA PHE A 185 -4.11 18.48 -10.71
C PHE A 185 -3.61 19.32 -11.88
N GLY A 186 -4.41 19.44 -12.94
CA GLY A 186 -4.13 20.25 -14.13
C GLY A 186 -3.38 19.48 -15.22
N SER A 187 -2.66 18.41 -14.87
CA SER A 187 -1.93 17.56 -15.82
C SER A 187 -2.04 16.08 -15.44
N ARG A 188 -2.43 15.25 -16.43
CA ARG A 188 -2.41 13.78 -16.32
C ARG A 188 -1.01 13.27 -15.98
N HIS A 189 0.02 13.86 -16.58
CA HIS A 189 1.39 13.47 -16.35
C HIS A 189 1.80 13.71 -14.89
N GLU A 190 1.54 14.89 -14.36
CA GLU A 190 1.88 15.24 -12.96
C GLU A 190 1.10 14.40 -11.95
N THR A 191 -0.19 14.16 -12.22
CA THR A 191 -1.03 13.29 -11.40
C THR A 191 -0.45 11.88 -11.34
N THR A 192 -0.17 11.28 -12.50
CA THR A 192 0.38 9.93 -12.60
C THR A 192 1.74 9.84 -11.91
N ILE A 193 2.64 10.81 -12.13
CA ILE A 193 3.97 10.82 -11.48
C ILE A 193 3.84 10.96 -9.96
N SER A 194 2.90 11.77 -9.46
CA SER A 194 2.68 11.95 -8.02
C SER A 194 2.17 10.67 -7.35
N TRP A 195 1.26 9.95 -8.00
CA TRP A 195 0.76 8.68 -7.49
C TRP A 195 1.81 7.56 -7.63
N LEU A 196 2.55 7.51 -8.74
CA LEU A 196 3.69 6.60 -8.85
C LEU A 196 4.75 6.88 -7.79
N LEU A 197 4.99 8.14 -7.42
CA LEU A 197 5.84 8.46 -6.26
C LEU A 197 5.33 7.82 -4.97
N GLN A 198 4.01 7.88 -4.69
CA GLN A 198 3.44 7.20 -3.53
C GLN A 198 3.67 5.69 -3.60
N LEU A 199 3.44 5.07 -4.76
CA LEU A 199 3.68 3.64 -4.99
C LEU A 199 5.13 3.25 -4.69
N PHE A 200 6.10 4.00 -5.21
CA PHE A 200 7.52 3.70 -4.97
C PHE A 200 7.89 3.83 -3.49
N ILE A 201 7.36 4.83 -2.78
CA ILE A 201 7.60 4.96 -1.34
C ILE A 201 6.93 3.81 -0.57
N SER A 202 5.71 3.41 -0.95
CA SER A 202 5.05 2.24 -0.39
C SER A 202 5.88 0.96 -0.55
N LEU A 203 6.58 0.80 -1.68
CA LEU A 203 7.46 -0.35 -1.92
C LEU A 203 8.76 -0.29 -1.12
N GLU A 204 9.15 0.87 -0.56
CA GLU A 204 10.27 0.97 0.39
C GLU A 204 9.94 0.33 1.75
N CYS A 205 8.67 0.30 2.14
CA CYS A 205 8.20 -0.29 3.40
C CYS A 205 8.32 -1.82 3.43
N ASP A 206 8.24 -2.39 4.64
CA ASP A 206 8.36 -3.83 4.87
C ASP A 206 7.07 -4.49 5.33
N GLY A 207 6.09 -3.75 5.85
CA GLY A 207 4.75 -4.29 6.13
C GLY A 207 3.74 -3.58 5.24
N TYR A 208 2.65 -4.25 4.85
CA TYR A 208 1.65 -3.66 3.97
C TYR A 208 0.29 -3.75 4.64
N VAL A 209 -0.44 -2.65 4.71
CA VAL A 209 -1.75 -2.56 5.36
C VAL A 209 -2.70 -1.89 4.41
N GLY A 210 -3.78 -2.58 4.08
CA GLY A 210 -4.65 -2.16 3.03
C GLY A 210 -5.83 -3.08 2.85
N THR A 211 -6.73 -2.69 1.96
CA THR A 211 -7.80 -3.55 1.48
C THR A 211 -7.54 -4.01 0.06
N LEU A 212 -7.49 -5.33 -0.16
CA LEU A 212 -7.30 -5.92 -1.49
C LEU A 212 -8.50 -5.74 -2.43
N ASN A 213 -9.62 -5.19 -1.95
CA ASN A 213 -10.67 -4.72 -2.84
C ASN A 213 -10.25 -3.42 -3.59
N SER A 214 -9.32 -2.65 -3.04
CA SER A 214 -8.73 -1.49 -3.74
C SER A 214 -7.73 -1.93 -4.82
N ASN A 215 -7.98 -1.52 -6.07
CA ASN A 215 -7.03 -1.67 -7.18
C ASN A 215 -5.62 -1.16 -6.83
N TRP A 216 -5.52 -0.09 -6.04
CA TRP A 216 -4.22 0.49 -5.69
C TRP A 216 -3.46 -0.39 -4.69
N ASN A 217 -4.16 -0.93 -3.70
CA ASN A 217 -3.57 -1.89 -2.77
C ASN A 217 -3.15 -3.19 -3.45
N ARG A 218 -3.99 -3.72 -4.36
CA ARG A 218 -3.61 -4.86 -5.20
C ARG A 218 -2.35 -4.58 -6.00
N LEU A 219 -2.22 -3.36 -6.54
CA LEU A 219 -1.02 -2.95 -7.27
C LEU A 219 0.22 -2.94 -6.38
N ILE A 220 0.13 -2.41 -5.16
CA ILE A 220 1.21 -2.44 -4.18
C ILE A 220 1.60 -3.91 -3.86
N ASP A 221 0.60 -4.76 -3.60
CA ASP A 221 0.78 -6.18 -3.24
C ASP A 221 1.40 -7.01 -4.39
N GLU A 222 0.94 -6.79 -5.62
CA GLU A 222 1.50 -7.40 -6.82
C GLU A 222 2.97 -6.97 -7.04
N LEU A 223 3.28 -5.68 -6.89
CA LEU A 223 4.62 -5.15 -7.18
C LEU A 223 5.63 -5.36 -6.04
N ARG A 224 5.21 -5.44 -4.78
CA ARG A 224 6.13 -5.80 -3.68
C ARG A 224 6.72 -7.19 -3.90
N CYS A 225 5.96 -8.10 -4.49
CA CYS A 225 6.41 -9.45 -4.79
C CYS A 225 7.40 -9.49 -5.96
N VAL A 226 7.24 -8.65 -6.98
CA VAL A 226 7.99 -8.78 -8.25
C VAL A 226 9.12 -7.76 -8.40
N TRP A 227 8.94 -6.51 -7.96
CA TRP A 227 9.94 -5.45 -8.14
C TRP A 227 10.95 -5.34 -7.00
N VAL A 228 10.56 -5.70 -5.77
CA VAL A 228 11.39 -5.46 -4.57
C VAL A 228 11.58 -6.68 -3.66
N ASP A 229 11.22 -7.88 -4.11
CA ASP A 229 11.39 -9.16 -3.39
C ASP A 229 10.86 -9.16 -1.94
N LYS A 230 9.73 -8.50 -1.71
CA LYS A 230 9.05 -8.41 -0.41
C LYS A 230 7.75 -9.22 -0.38
N CYS A 231 7.68 -10.32 -1.14
CA CYS A 231 6.47 -11.16 -1.16
C CYS A 231 6.25 -11.88 0.18
N MET A 232 7.34 -12.26 0.85
CA MET A 232 7.34 -12.97 2.13
C MET A 232 6.99 -12.06 3.31
N HIS A 233 6.98 -10.75 3.09
CA HIS A 233 6.61 -9.77 4.10
C HIS A 233 5.08 -9.76 4.31
N PRO A 234 4.60 -9.33 5.48
CA PRO A 234 3.18 -9.38 5.80
C PRO A 234 2.37 -8.38 4.97
N TYR A 235 1.22 -8.84 4.49
CA TYR A 235 0.11 -7.99 4.05
C TYR A 235 -1.05 -8.20 5.02
N LEU A 236 -1.48 -7.12 5.67
CA LEU A 236 -2.56 -7.10 6.65
C LEU A 236 -3.82 -6.59 5.94
N GLU A 237 -4.77 -7.49 5.71
CA GLU A 237 -6.11 -7.11 5.24
C GLU A 237 -6.88 -6.40 6.35
N VAL A 238 -7.58 -5.33 5.98
CA VAL A 238 -8.53 -4.67 6.87
C VAL A 238 -9.99 -4.78 6.39
N GLY A 239 -10.24 -5.23 5.15
CA GLY A 239 -11.58 -5.48 4.61
C GLY A 239 -12.17 -6.82 5.00
N ASP A 240 -13.36 -7.09 4.46
CA ASP A 240 -14.11 -8.29 4.80
C ASP A 240 -13.41 -9.54 4.23
N VAL A 241 -13.54 -10.69 4.91
CA VAL A 241 -12.93 -11.98 4.47
C VAL A 241 -13.31 -12.33 3.01
N VAL A 242 -14.46 -11.86 2.56
CA VAL A 242 -14.97 -12.08 1.20
C VAL A 242 -14.25 -11.24 0.15
N ASP A 243 -13.62 -10.12 0.54
CA ASP A 243 -12.87 -9.23 -0.36
C ASP A 243 -11.66 -9.94 -0.99
N TRP A 244 -11.14 -11.00 -0.35
CA TRP A 244 -10.06 -11.85 -0.86
C TRP A 244 -10.57 -12.98 -1.75
N SER A 245 -11.74 -13.52 -1.42
CA SER A 245 -12.35 -14.64 -2.14
C SER A 245 -12.62 -14.31 -3.60
N ASN A 246 -12.69 -13.01 -3.93
CA ASN A 246 -12.82 -12.45 -5.27
C ASN A 246 -11.62 -11.58 -5.69
N TYR A 247 -10.38 -12.01 -5.41
CA TYR A 247 -9.23 -11.64 -6.29
C TYR A 247 -9.48 -12.02 -7.79
N HIS A 248 -10.63 -12.65 -8.02
CA HIS A 248 -11.38 -12.88 -9.23
C HIS A 248 -12.32 -11.69 -9.52
N TRP A 249 -11.98 -10.95 -10.55
CA TRP A 249 -12.93 -10.25 -11.43
C TRP A 249 -14.12 -11.13 -11.86
#